data_AF-A0A6L8QAH3-F1
#
_entry.id   AF-A0A6L8QAH3-F1
#
_cell.length_a   1.000
_cell.length_b   1.000
_cell.length_c   1.000
_cell.angle_alpha   90.00
_cell.angle_beta   90.00
_cell.angle_gamma   90.00
#
_symmetry.space_group_name_H-M   'P 1'
#
loop_
_entity.id
_entity.type
_entity.pdbx_description
1 polymer ?
#
loop_
_entity_poly.entity_id
_entity_poly.type
_entity_poly.pdbx_seq_one_letter_code
_entity_poly.pdbx_strand_id
1 'polypeptide(L)'
;MEVVDDGAKALDRLRQSQFDVLLTDWMMPEMDGATLIQKVRKELDATPLILMVTAVGDDESRRQVLKAGADDFLIKPYETADLVQVLSDGFARLTQPEPEVSVIKPVRINGLPPFVGVAITSGTGSPINVPKIFHSISRDCP
;
A
#
# COMPACT_ATOMS: atom_id res chain seq x y z
N MET A 1 12.56 -17.76 -11.55
CA MET A 1 11.09 -17.79 -11.36
C MET A 1 10.74 -19.13 -10.78
N GLU A 2 10.03 -19.15 -9.66
CA GLU A 2 9.53 -20.37 -9.04
C GLU A 2 8.02 -20.24 -8.85
N VAL A 3 7.29 -21.34 -9.06
CA VAL A 3 5.83 -21.40 -8.90
C VAL A 3 5.53 -22.50 -7.90
N VAL A 4 4.71 -22.17 -6.91
CA VAL A 4 4.23 -23.08 -5.87
C VAL A 4 2.73 -22.86 -5.67
N ASP A 5 2.03 -23.92 -5.32
CA ASP A 5 0.56 -23.91 -5.26
C ASP A 5 0.02 -23.72 -3.83
N ASP A 6 0.89 -23.40 -2.87
CA ASP A 6 0.59 -23.37 -1.44
C ASP A 6 1.43 -22.31 -0.70
N GLY A 7 0.80 -21.64 0.27
CA GLY A 7 1.43 -20.57 1.03
C GLY A 7 2.55 -21.05 1.96
N ALA A 8 2.46 -22.26 2.54
CA ALA A 8 3.52 -22.79 3.39
C ALA A 8 4.79 -23.07 2.57
N LYS A 9 4.64 -23.68 1.39
CA LYS A 9 5.76 -23.88 0.46
C LYS A 9 6.38 -22.56 0.01
N ALA A 10 5.56 -21.56 -0.29
CA ALA A 10 6.04 -20.23 -0.66
C ALA A 10 6.90 -19.61 0.45
N LEU A 11 6.44 -19.68 1.70
CA LEU A 11 7.19 -19.18 2.86
C LEU A 11 8.53 -19.92 3.03
N ASP A 12 8.54 -21.24 2.89
CA ASP A 12 9.77 -22.03 2.98
C ASP A 12 10.79 -21.66 1.88
N ARG A 13 10.33 -21.36 0.67
CA ARG A 13 11.20 -20.86 -0.41
C ARG A 13 11.75 -19.48 -0.10
N LEU A 14 10.91 -18.57 0.38
CA LEU A 14 11.34 -17.21 0.76
C LEU A 14 12.34 -17.20 1.93
N ARG A 15 12.33 -18.22 2.79
CA ARG A 15 13.35 -18.41 3.83
C ARG A 15 14.69 -18.91 3.28
N GLN A 16 14.68 -19.65 2.18
CA GLN A 16 15.87 -20.30 1.61
C GLN A 16 16.53 -19.46 0.52
N SER A 17 15.81 -18.52 -0.08
CA SER A 17 16.27 -17.75 -1.23
C SER A 17 15.66 -16.36 -1.24
N GLN A 18 16.41 -15.40 -1.77
CA GLN A 18 15.92 -14.04 -1.95
C GLN A 18 15.16 -13.93 -3.28
N PHE A 19 14.05 -13.20 -3.22
CA PHE A 19 13.21 -12.87 -4.37
C PHE A 19 12.96 -11.36 -4.35
N ASP A 20 12.86 -10.75 -5.53
CA ASP A 20 12.53 -9.32 -5.65
C ASP A 20 11.01 -9.08 -5.61
N VAL A 21 10.22 -10.09 -6.03
CA VAL A 21 8.76 -10.01 -6.13
C VAL A 21 8.12 -11.29 -5.61
N LEU A 22 7.06 -11.14 -4.81
CA LEU A 22 6.12 -12.19 -4.45
C LEU A 22 4.74 -11.84 -5.03
N LEU A 23 4.28 -12.68 -5.96
CA LEU A 23 2.90 -12.65 -6.45
C LEU A 23 2.13 -13.78 -5.73
N THR A 24 1.07 -13.46 -5.00
CA THR A 24 0.29 -14.48 -4.26
C THR A 24 -1.20 -14.32 -4.49
N ASP A 25 -1.94 -15.43 -4.57
CA ASP A 25 -3.39 -15.39 -4.54
C ASP A 25 -3.88 -15.12 -3.11
N TRP A 26 -5.07 -14.54 -2.97
CA TRP A 26 -5.78 -14.49 -1.70
C TRP A 26 -6.22 -15.90 -1.28
N MET A 27 -6.86 -16.63 -2.20
CA MET A 27 -7.46 -17.93 -1.93
C MET A 27 -6.47 -19.04 -2.28
N MET A 28 -5.82 -19.61 -1.28
CA MET A 28 -4.93 -20.76 -1.41
C MET A 28 -5.31 -21.84 -0.39
N PRO A 29 -5.07 -23.13 -0.70
CA PRO A 29 -5.26 -24.22 0.27
C PRO A 29 -4.28 -24.08 1.44
N GLU A 30 -4.66 -24.61 2.61
CA GLU A 30 -3.89 -24.65 3.87
C GLU A 30 -3.52 -23.28 4.49
N MET A 31 -2.89 -22.39 3.72
CA MET A 31 -2.50 -21.04 4.12
C MET A 31 -2.91 -20.03 3.06
N ASP A 32 -3.80 -19.11 3.44
CA ASP A 32 -4.22 -18.01 2.57
C ASP A 32 -3.09 -16.98 2.33
N GLY A 33 -3.27 -16.16 1.29
CA GLY A 33 -2.30 -15.13 0.91
C GLY A 33 -2.07 -14.11 2.02
N ALA A 34 -3.12 -13.70 2.74
CA ALA A 34 -3.00 -12.72 3.82
C ALA A 34 -2.09 -13.21 4.95
N THR A 35 -2.25 -14.48 5.36
CA THR A 35 -1.45 -15.14 6.38
C THR A 35 0.00 -15.30 5.91
N LEU A 36 0.22 -15.69 4.65
CA LEU A 36 1.55 -15.74 4.06
C LEU A 36 2.25 -14.38 4.15
N ILE A 37 1.59 -13.32 3.70
CA ILE A 37 2.15 -11.95 3.70
C ILE A 37 2.51 -11.51 5.12
N GLN A 38 1.63 -11.74 6.10
CA GLN A 38 1.89 -11.40 7.49
C GLN A 38 3.13 -12.13 8.03
N LYS A 39 3.31 -13.41 7.68
CA LYS A 39 4.50 -14.19 8.08
C LYS A 39 5.75 -13.68 7.39
N VAL A 40 5.70 -13.41 6.09
CA VAL A 40 6.83 -12.84 5.32
C VAL A 40 7.29 -11.53 5.94
N ARG A 41 6.37 -10.61 6.22
CA ARG A 41 6.68 -9.31 6.85
C ARG A 41 7.19 -9.41 8.28
N LYS A 42 6.86 -10.49 9.01
CA LYS A 42 7.26 -10.69 10.40
C LYS A 42 8.57 -11.46 10.53
N GLU A 43 8.83 -12.42 9.66
CA GLU A 43 9.90 -13.40 9.80
C GLU A 43 11.13 -13.10 8.95
N LEU A 44 10.98 -12.35 7.86
CA LEU A 44 12.08 -12.04 6.95
C LEU A 44 12.53 -10.60 7.12
N ASP A 45 13.84 -10.39 7.28
CA ASP A 45 14.43 -9.05 7.39
C ASP A 45 14.38 -8.30 6.05
N ALA A 46 14.65 -9.00 4.95
CA ALA A 46 14.54 -8.48 3.59
C ALA A 46 13.33 -9.12 2.92
N THR A 47 12.32 -8.31 2.60
CA THR A 47 11.09 -8.78 1.99
C THR A 47 10.96 -8.29 0.55
N PRO A 48 10.45 -9.13 -0.37
CA PRO A 48 10.18 -8.72 -1.75
C PRO A 48 9.10 -7.63 -1.81
N LEU A 49 8.92 -7.06 -3.00
CA LEU A 49 7.67 -6.41 -3.39
C LEU A 49 6.54 -7.48 -3.39
N ILE A 50 5.51 -7.28 -2.57
CA ILE A 50 4.42 -8.22 -2.40
C ILE A 50 3.17 -7.70 -3.10
N LEU A 51 2.71 -8.44 -4.11
CA LEU A 51 1.47 -8.14 -4.81
C LEU A 51 0.44 -9.26 -4.57
N MET A 52 -0.73 -8.88 -4.09
CA MET A 52 -1.84 -9.81 -3.91
C MET A 52 -2.72 -9.83 -5.15
N VAL A 53 -2.96 -11.02 -5.69
CA VAL A 53 -3.89 -11.23 -6.80
C VAL A 53 -5.19 -11.80 -6.23
N THR A 54 -6.33 -11.18 -6.54
CA THR A 54 -7.62 -11.56 -5.95
C THR A 54 -8.75 -11.49 -6.97
N ALA A 55 -9.78 -12.32 -6.81
CA ALA A 55 -11.02 -12.18 -7.58
C ALA A 55 -11.98 -11.14 -6.99
N VAL A 56 -11.73 -10.67 -5.76
CA VAL A 56 -12.61 -9.75 -5.03
C VAL A 56 -11.98 -8.36 -4.98
N GLY A 57 -12.69 -7.38 -5.54
CA GLY A 57 -12.22 -6.01 -5.70
C GLY A 57 -13.00 -4.97 -4.88
N ASP A 58 -13.74 -5.37 -3.85
CA ASP A 58 -14.46 -4.41 -3.00
C ASP A 58 -13.52 -3.63 -2.05
N ASP A 59 -14.02 -2.50 -1.54
CA ASP A 59 -13.24 -1.61 -0.66
C ASP A 59 -12.82 -2.28 0.65
N GLU A 60 -13.57 -3.29 1.09
CA GLU A 60 -13.25 -4.05 2.29
C GLU A 60 -12.07 -4.99 2.06
N SER A 61 -12.10 -5.75 0.98
CA SER A 61 -11.03 -6.63 0.52
C SER A 61 -9.76 -5.83 0.30
N ARG A 62 -9.85 -4.67 -0.35
CA ARG A 62 -8.72 -3.74 -0.50
C ARG A 62 -8.12 -3.33 0.85
N ARG A 63 -8.96 -2.99 1.83
CA ARG A 63 -8.49 -2.66 3.19
C ARG A 63 -7.82 -3.85 3.86
N GLN A 64 -8.34 -5.06 3.69
CA GLN A 64 -7.78 -6.26 4.31
C GLN A 64 -6.43 -6.63 3.68
N VAL A 65 -6.32 -6.55 2.35
CA VAL A 65 -5.06 -6.72 1.59
C VAL A 65 -3.97 -5.81 2.12
N LEU A 66 -4.27 -4.50 2.22
CA LEU A 66 -3.31 -3.51 2.70
C LEU A 66 -2.95 -3.73 4.17
N LYS A 67 -3.93 -4.10 5.02
CA LYS A 67 -3.68 -4.46 6.42
C LYS A 67 -2.80 -5.70 6.58
N ALA A 68 -2.85 -6.65 5.64
CA ALA A 68 -1.99 -7.82 5.67
C ALA A 68 -0.52 -7.47 5.40
N GLY A 69 -0.25 -6.32 4.77
CA GLY A 69 1.11 -5.85 4.46
C GLY A 69 1.51 -6.04 3.00
N ALA A 70 0.55 -6.21 2.09
CA ALA A 70 0.80 -6.19 0.65
C ALA A 70 1.15 -4.77 0.19
N ASP A 71 2.08 -4.65 -0.76
CA ASP A 71 2.47 -3.36 -1.36
C ASP A 71 1.47 -2.88 -2.41
N ASP A 72 0.79 -3.81 -3.07
CA ASP A 72 -0.30 -3.54 -4.00
C ASP A 72 -1.16 -4.79 -4.25
N PHE A 73 -2.19 -4.65 -5.07
CA PHE A 73 -3.01 -5.77 -5.51
C PHE A 73 -3.48 -5.68 -6.96
N LEU A 74 -3.86 -6.83 -7.49
CA LEU A 74 -4.37 -6.99 -8.84
C LEU A 74 -5.69 -7.78 -8.80
N ILE A 75 -6.73 -7.21 -9.40
CA ILE A 75 -8.05 -7.83 -9.46
C ILE A 75 -8.16 -8.70 -10.71
N LYS A 76 -8.66 -9.93 -10.58
CA LYS A 76 -8.96 -10.82 -11.70
C LYS A 76 -10.33 -10.47 -12.32
N PRO A 77 -10.49 -10.57 -13.65
CA PRO A 77 -9.42 -10.81 -14.64
C PRO A 77 -8.56 -9.55 -14.86
N TYR A 78 -7.28 -9.75 -15.13
CA TYR A 78 -6.32 -8.69 -15.47
C TYR A 78 -5.59 -9.03 -16.78
N GLU A 79 -5.12 -8.01 -17.47
CA GLU A 79 -4.28 -8.14 -18.64
C GLU A 79 -2.80 -8.06 -18.26
N THR A 80 -1.91 -8.47 -19.17
CA THR A 80 -0.46 -8.36 -18.96
C THR A 80 -0.03 -6.92 -18.72
N ALA A 81 -0.68 -5.95 -19.37
CA ALA A 81 -0.40 -4.53 -19.18
C ALA A 81 -0.65 -4.08 -17.74
N ASP A 82 -1.72 -4.56 -17.11
CA ASP A 82 -2.05 -4.23 -15.72
C ASP A 82 -0.98 -4.74 -14.75
N LEU A 83 -0.55 -5.98 -14.93
CA LEU A 83 0.51 -6.57 -14.09
C LEU A 83 1.84 -5.81 -14.26
N VAL A 84 2.22 -5.47 -15.49
CA VAL A 84 3.44 -4.71 -15.77
C VAL A 84 3.38 -3.33 -15.13
N GLN A 85 2.22 -2.67 -15.19
CA GLN A 85 2.02 -1.35 -14.58
C GLN A 85 2.18 -1.42 -13.06
N VAL A 86 1.49 -2.35 -12.40
CA VAL A 86 1.57 -2.52 -10.93
C VAL A 86 2.99 -2.85 -10.47
N LEU A 87 3.70 -3.72 -11.19
CA LEU A 87 5.10 -4.02 -10.88
C LEU A 87 5.98 -2.78 -11.04
N SER A 88 5.83 -2.05 -12.14
CA SER A 88 6.61 -0.85 -12.43
C SER A 88 6.40 0.21 -11.36
N ASP A 89 5.15 0.44 -10.95
CA ASP A 89 4.79 1.39 -9.90
C ASP A 89 5.33 0.94 -8.53
N GLY A 90 5.26 -0.37 -8.24
CA GLY A 90 5.81 -0.95 -7.01
C GLY A 90 7.32 -0.77 -6.89
N PHE A 91 8.08 -1.09 -7.95
CA PHE A 91 9.52 -0.89 -7.99
C PHE A 91 9.93 0.58 -7.96
N ALA A 92 9.16 1.46 -8.62
CA ALA A 92 9.38 2.90 -8.55
C ALA A 92 9.26 3.41 -7.12
N ARG A 93 8.30 2.91 -6.32
CA ARG A 93 8.18 3.27 -4.89
C ARG A 93 9.39 2.83 -4.05
N LEU A 94 9.96 1.68 -4.34
CA LEU A 94 11.15 1.18 -3.63
C LEU A 94 12.45 1.91 -4.00
N THR A 95 12.51 2.48 -5.21
CA THR A 95 13.68 3.21 -5.72
C THR A 95 13.56 4.73 -5.58
N GLN A 96 12.39 5.25 -5.23
CA GLN A 96 12.27 6.67 -4.90
C GLN A 96 13.13 6.97 -3.67
N PRO A 97 14.02 7.97 -3.73
CA PRO A 97 14.63 8.49 -2.53
C PRO A 97 13.49 8.86 -1.58
N GLU A 98 13.61 8.53 -0.28
CA GLU A 98 12.68 9.02 0.74
C GLU A 98 12.39 10.48 0.41
N PRO A 99 11.12 10.89 0.26
CA PRO A 99 10.82 12.26 -0.10
C PRO A 99 11.55 13.12 0.90
N GLU A 100 12.49 13.95 0.44
CA GLU A 100 13.19 14.90 1.30
C GLU A 100 12.09 15.62 2.07
N VAL A 101 11.96 15.31 3.36
CA VAL A 101 10.97 15.95 4.20
C VAL A 101 11.44 17.38 4.30
N SER A 102 10.93 18.23 3.40
CA SER A 102 11.12 19.66 3.52
C SER A 102 10.39 20.02 4.79
N VAL A 103 11.16 20.17 5.88
CA VAL A 103 10.64 20.68 7.14
C VAL A 103 10.03 22.03 6.78
N ILE A 104 8.70 22.07 6.66
CA ILE A 104 7.96 23.30 6.46
C ILE A 104 8.30 24.11 7.70
N LYS A 105 9.16 25.13 7.57
CA LYS A 105 9.40 26.07 8.67
C LYS A 105 8.02 26.63 9.03
N PRO A 106 7.53 26.43 10.26
CA PRO A 106 6.20 26.89 10.61
C PRO A 106 6.15 28.39 10.41
N VAL A 107 5.36 28.83 9.43
CA VAL A 107 5.03 30.23 9.26
C VAL A 107 4.17 30.60 10.45
N ARG A 108 4.72 31.39 11.39
CA ARG A 108 3.95 31.92 12.50
C ARG A 108 2.97 32.96 11.95
N ILE A 109 1.71 32.56 11.82
CA ILE A 109 0.60 33.47 11.54
C ILE A 109 0.17 34.03 12.91
N ASN A 110 0.24 35.35 13.09
CA ASN A 110 -0.20 35.99 14.33
C ASN A 110 -1.72 35.88 14.45
N GLY A 111 -2.19 35.11 15.44
CA GLY A 111 -3.60 34.87 15.73
C GLY A 111 -4.10 33.52 15.21
N LEU A 112 -3.91 32.46 16.00
CA LEU A 112 -4.44 31.12 15.74
C LEU A 112 -5.56 30.81 16.75
N PRO A 113 -6.75 30.31 16.35
CA PRO A 113 -7.79 29.89 17.29
C PRO A 113 -7.35 28.66 18.12
N PRO A 114 -7.92 28.45 19.34
CA PRO A 114 -7.42 27.49 20.32
C PRO A 114 -7.61 26.01 19.94
N PHE A 115 -8.31 25.71 18.85
CA PHE A 115 -8.37 24.36 18.28
C PHE A 115 -8.44 24.43 16.76
N VAL A 116 -7.41 23.89 16.12
CA VAL A 116 -7.40 22.76 15.16
C VAL A 116 -6.10 22.91 14.37
N GLY A 117 -5.07 22.16 14.75
CA GLY A 117 -3.95 21.90 13.86
C GLY A 117 -4.39 20.85 12.84
N VAL A 118 -4.62 21.25 11.59
CA VAL A 118 -4.82 20.29 10.50
C VAL A 118 -3.48 20.02 9.83
N ALA A 119 -3.00 18.78 9.91
CA ALA A 119 -1.91 18.29 9.07
C ALA A 119 -2.53 17.53 7.89
N ILE A 120 -2.23 17.95 6.66
CA ILE A 120 -2.58 17.23 5.43
C ILE A 120 -1.27 16.70 4.86
N THR A 121 -1.15 15.38 4.73
CA THR A 121 -0.04 14.76 3.98
C THR A 121 -0.61 14.29 2.64
N SER A 122 0.02 14.67 1.52
CA SER A 122 -0.37 14.25 0.18
C SER A 122 0.71 13.35 -0.43
N GLY A 123 0.37 12.09 -0.69
CA GLY A 123 1.00 11.29 -1.75
C GLY A 123 0.39 11.65 -3.11
N THR A 124 1.09 11.38 -4.21
CA THR A 124 0.67 11.63 -5.59
C THR A 124 -0.62 10.87 -5.93
N GLY A 125 -1.78 11.45 -5.60
CA GLY A 125 -3.08 10.85 -5.86
C GLY A 125 -4.24 11.37 -5.02
N SER A 126 -4.20 12.59 -4.49
CA SER A 126 -5.35 13.12 -3.73
C SER A 126 -6.52 13.55 -4.64
N PRO A 127 -7.77 13.40 -4.18
CA PRO A 127 -8.95 13.90 -4.88
C PRO A 127 -8.92 15.43 -5.00
N ILE A 128 -9.19 15.94 -6.19
CA ILE A 128 -9.11 17.35 -6.63
C ILE A 128 -10.01 18.36 -5.85
N ASN A 129 -10.57 18.03 -4.68
CA ASN A 129 -11.55 18.91 -3.99
C ASN A 129 -11.30 19.20 -2.50
N VAL A 130 -10.10 18.96 -1.97
CA VAL A 130 -9.76 19.37 -0.60
C VAL A 130 -9.99 20.87 -0.33
N PRO A 131 -9.72 21.81 -1.27
CA PRO A 131 -9.99 23.24 -1.02
C PRO A 131 -11.48 23.57 -0.80
N LYS A 132 -12.41 22.79 -1.36
CA LYS A 132 -13.86 23.02 -1.19
C LYS A 132 -14.36 22.62 0.19
N ILE A 133 -13.77 21.59 0.81
CA ILE A 133 -14.13 21.12 2.15
C ILE A 133 -13.77 22.17 3.20
N PHE A 134 -12.62 22.85 3.06
CA PHE A 134 -12.25 23.94 3.96
C PHE A 134 -13.08 25.21 3.77
N HIS A 135 -13.60 25.45 2.57
CA HIS A 135 -14.48 26.59 2.30
C HIS A 135 -15.88 26.44 2.91
N SER A 136 -16.40 25.21 3.08
CA SER A 136 -17.68 24.99 3.75
C SER A 136 -17.59 25.13 5.27
N ILE A 137 -16.47 24.72 5.87
CA ILE A 137 -16.26 24.81 7.33
C ILE A 137 -16.11 26.29 7.77
N SER A 138 -15.61 27.16 6.89
CA SER A 138 -15.44 28.59 7.19
C SER A 138 -16.73 29.42 7.14
N ARG A 139 -17.85 28.90 6.59
CA ARG A 139 -19.10 29.67 6.44
C ARG A 139 -20.11 29.47 7.57
N ASP A 140 -19.95 28.42 8.37
CA ASP A 140 -20.90 28.07 9.44
C ASP A 140 -20.36 28.37 10.85
N CYS A 141 -19.37 29.28 10.97
CA CYS A 141 -18.95 29.78 12.27
C CYS A 141 -19.82 31.01 12.63
N PRO A 142 -20.59 30.97 13.74
CA PRO A 142 -21.43 32.08 14.20
C PRO A 142 -20.63 33.30 14.66
#